data_AF-A0A370BP08-F1
#
_entry.id   AF-A0A370BP08-F1
#
_cell.length_a   1.000
_cell.length_b   1.000
_cell.length_c   1.000
_cell.angle_alpha   90.00
_cell.angle_beta   90.00
_cell.angle_gamma   90.00
#
_symmetry.space_group_name_H-M   'P 1'
#
loop_
_entity.id
_entity.type
_entity.pdbx_description
1 polymer ?
#
loop_
_entity_poly.entity_id
_entity_poly.type
_entity_poly.pdbx_seq_one_letter_code
_entity_poly.pdbx_strand_id
1 'polypeptide(L)'
;MGGHLDPKNGVFLGWWGDLGCPTPQRVTSYSMSPNRQRPLAGAGHAAIFNVFRRFRHQVLYVAPPFIAAYAIMNWAVERNEYLNSKPGRLLEGGEE
;
A
#
# COMPACT_ATOMS: atom_id res chain seq x y z
N MET A 1 -7.46 17.68 -28.22
CA MET A 1 -6.65 16.46 -28.13
C MET A 1 -5.22 16.88 -27.83
N GLY A 2 -4.64 16.39 -26.72
CA GLY A 2 -3.23 16.48 -26.28
C GLY A 2 -2.49 17.82 -26.45
N GLY A 3 -2.35 18.61 -25.39
CA GLY A 3 -1.49 19.79 -25.37
C GLY A 3 0.01 19.44 -25.36
N HIS A 4 0.84 20.36 -25.83
CA HIS A 4 2.31 20.31 -25.75
C HIS A 4 2.78 20.53 -24.30
N LEU A 5 3.96 20.02 -23.95
CA LEU A 5 4.60 20.26 -22.66
C LEU A 5 4.81 21.77 -22.43
N ASP A 6 4.08 22.35 -21.50
CA ASP A 6 4.21 23.76 -21.14
C ASP A 6 4.20 23.94 -19.61
N PRO A 7 5.36 23.76 -18.95
CA PRO A 7 5.45 23.90 -17.51
C PRO A 7 5.10 25.31 -17.01
N LYS A 8 5.18 26.33 -17.86
CA LYS A 8 4.87 27.73 -17.50
C LYS A 8 3.35 27.94 -17.40
N ASN A 9 2.59 27.22 -18.21
CA ASN A 9 1.13 27.24 -18.20
C ASN A 9 0.53 26.06 -17.41
N GLY A 10 1.33 25.36 -16.60
CA GLY A 10 0.88 24.28 -15.72
C GLY A 10 0.71 22.90 -16.39
N VAL A 11 1.22 22.73 -17.61
CA VAL A 11 1.17 21.47 -18.36
C VAL A 11 2.50 20.74 -18.25
N PHE A 12 2.57 19.76 -17.34
CA PHE A 12 3.81 19.02 -17.02
C PHE A 12 3.96 17.68 -17.75
N LEU A 13 3.02 17.32 -18.62
CA LEU A 13 3.07 16.12 -19.42
C LEU A 13 2.49 16.41 -20.81
N GLY A 14 3.28 16.18 -21.87
CA GLY A 14 2.83 16.31 -23.25
C GLY A 14 2.34 14.97 -23.83
N TRP A 15 2.49 14.80 -25.15
CA TRP A 15 2.00 13.63 -25.88
C TRP A 15 3.13 12.73 -26.39
N TRP A 16 2.81 11.67 -27.13
CA TRP A 16 3.80 10.84 -27.81
C TRP A 16 4.74 11.71 -28.65
N GLY A 17 6.04 11.64 -28.37
CA GLY A 17 7.07 12.47 -29.01
C GLY A 17 7.46 13.73 -28.23
N ASP A 18 6.65 14.15 -27.24
CA ASP A 18 6.85 15.34 -26.41
C ASP A 18 6.50 15.04 -24.94
N LEU A 19 7.05 13.97 -24.38
CA LEU A 19 6.78 13.55 -23.00
C LEU A 19 7.55 14.38 -21.94
N GLY A 20 8.34 15.37 -22.35
CA GLY A 20 9.17 16.17 -21.44
C GLY A 20 10.37 15.43 -20.84
N CYS A 21 10.89 14.42 -21.53
CA CYS A 21 12.12 13.76 -21.12
C CYS A 21 13.34 14.70 -21.33
N PRO A 22 14.26 14.80 -20.35
CA PRO A 22 15.51 15.55 -20.56
C PRO A 22 16.36 14.92 -21.68
N THR A 23 16.68 15.69 -22.71
CA THR A 23 17.48 15.23 -23.86
C THR A 23 18.99 15.33 -23.60
N PRO A 24 19.83 14.43 -24.17
CA PRO A 24 19.50 13.24 -24.97
C PRO A 24 19.51 11.93 -24.16
N GLN A 25 18.52 11.06 -24.41
CA GLN A 25 18.43 9.75 -23.77
C GLN A 25 19.26 8.71 -24.53
N ARG A 26 20.36 8.23 -23.91
CA ARG A 26 21.30 7.26 -24.50
C ARG A 26 21.07 5.84 -23.97
N VAL A 27 19.83 5.37 -24.00
CA VAL A 27 19.44 4.06 -23.46
C VAL A 27 18.83 3.23 -24.57
N THR A 28 19.42 2.06 -24.85
CA THR A 28 18.88 1.09 -25.80
C THR A 28 18.13 -0.01 -25.05
N SER A 29 16.84 -0.18 -25.34
CA SER A 29 15.99 -1.23 -24.75
C SER A 29 15.77 -2.38 -25.71
N TYR A 30 15.86 -3.61 -25.22
CA TYR A 30 15.57 -4.84 -25.98
C TYR A 30 14.39 -5.57 -25.36
N SER A 31 13.55 -6.17 -26.20
CA SER A 31 12.40 -6.96 -25.77
C SER A 31 12.16 -8.15 -26.70
N MET A 32 11.70 -9.27 -26.15
CA MET A 32 11.27 -10.45 -26.91
C MET A 32 9.75 -10.47 -27.07
N SER A 33 9.25 -10.90 -28.24
CA SER A 33 7.80 -11.07 -28.47
C SER A 33 7.18 -12.01 -27.40
N PRO A 34 6.03 -11.64 -26.79
CA PRO A 34 5.38 -12.46 -25.76
C PRO A 34 5.03 -13.88 -26.22
N ASN A 35 4.71 -14.07 -27.50
CA ASN A 35 4.39 -15.38 -28.09
C ASN A 35 5.59 -16.35 -28.09
N ARG A 36 6.80 -15.82 -27.87
CA ARG A 36 8.04 -16.61 -27.77
C ARG A 36 8.52 -16.79 -26.32
N GLN A 37 7.75 -16.31 -25.34
CA GLN A 37 8.08 -16.44 -23.93
C GLN A 37 7.14 -17.44 -23.24
N ARG A 38 7.62 -18.07 -22.16
CA ARG A 38 6.79 -18.87 -21.26
C ARG A 38 6.21 -17.92 -20.19
N PRO A 39 4.90 -17.65 -20.18
CA PRO A 39 4.32 -16.54 -19.40
C PRO A 39 4.48 -16.68 -17.87
N LEU A 40 4.60 -17.91 -17.36
CA LEU A 40 4.75 -18.20 -15.91
C LEU A 40 6.10 -18.86 -15.58
N ALA A 41 7.10 -18.76 -16.45
CA ALA A 41 8.41 -19.32 -16.16
C ALA A 41 9.00 -18.70 -14.88
N GLY A 42 9.40 -19.55 -13.93
CA GLY A 42 9.98 -19.11 -12.65
C GLY A 42 8.98 -18.50 -11.66
N ALA A 43 7.68 -18.48 -11.97
CA ALA A 43 6.66 -17.86 -11.13
C ALA A 43 6.62 -18.47 -9.72
N GLY A 44 6.75 -19.79 -9.55
CA GLY A 44 6.72 -20.42 -8.22
C GLY A 44 7.89 -19.99 -7.31
N HIS A 45 9.12 -20.05 -7.82
CA HIS A 45 10.31 -19.62 -7.07
C HIS A 45 10.26 -18.10 -6.78
N ALA A 46 9.91 -17.30 -7.78
CA ALA A 46 9.76 -15.85 -7.61
C ALA A 46 8.62 -15.51 -6.64
N ALA A 47 7.48 -16.19 -6.71
CA ALA A 47 6.32 -15.93 -5.86
C ALA A 47 6.61 -16.23 -4.39
N ILE A 48 7.44 -17.22 -4.07
CA ILE A 48 7.72 -17.53 -2.65
C ILE A 48 8.81 -16.60 -2.13
N PHE A 49 10.00 -16.62 -2.73
CA PHE A 49 11.16 -15.93 -2.15
C PHE A 49 11.11 -14.41 -2.37
N ASN A 50 10.65 -13.94 -3.53
CA ASN A 50 10.58 -12.51 -3.80
C ASN A 50 9.44 -11.84 -3.02
N VAL A 51 8.30 -12.53 -2.85
CA VAL A 51 7.17 -11.99 -2.07
C VAL A 51 7.55 -11.92 -0.60
N PHE A 52 8.13 -12.98 -0.03
CA PHE A 52 8.59 -12.93 1.36
C PHE A 52 9.63 -11.82 1.57
N ARG A 53 10.61 -11.70 0.65
CA ARG A 53 11.59 -10.62 0.69
C ARG A 53 10.94 -9.24 0.67
N ARG A 54 9.90 -9.01 -0.13
CA ARG A 54 9.15 -7.73 -0.16
C ARG A 54 8.33 -7.51 1.10
N PHE A 55 7.64 -8.54 1.58
CA PHE A 55 6.80 -8.49 2.77
C PHE A 55 7.60 -8.12 4.03
N ARG A 56 8.76 -8.76 4.26
CA ARG A 56 9.57 -8.49 5.46
C ARG A 56 10.06 -7.04 5.58
N HIS A 57 10.19 -6.32 4.46
CA HIS A 57 10.60 -4.91 4.47
C HIS A 57 9.46 -3.95 4.83
N GLN A 58 8.22 -4.41 4.75
CA GLN A 58 7.02 -3.60 4.99
C GLN A 58 6.27 -4.00 6.25
N VAL A 59 6.38 -5.26 6.68
CA VAL A 59 5.62 -5.80 7.81
C VAL A 59 5.81 -4.99 9.09
N LEU A 60 6.98 -4.40 9.34
CA LEU A 60 7.23 -3.59 10.53
C LEU A 60 6.63 -2.18 10.48
N TYR A 61 6.27 -1.67 9.30
CA TYR A 61 5.52 -0.42 9.19
C TYR A 61 4.01 -0.66 9.30
N VAL A 62 3.56 -1.85 8.92
CA VAL A 62 2.14 -2.21 8.85
C VAL A 62 1.67 -2.89 10.14
N ALA A 63 2.37 -3.94 10.60
CA ALA A 63 1.89 -4.76 11.71
C ALA A 63 1.77 -3.99 13.03
N PRO A 64 2.73 -3.15 13.47
CA PRO A 64 2.59 -2.44 14.75
C PRO A 64 1.34 -1.56 14.89
N PRO A 65 0.98 -0.68 13.93
CA PRO A 65 -0.26 0.11 14.07
C PRO A 65 -1.52 -0.76 14.03
N PHE A 66 -1.54 -1.84 13.22
CA PHE A 66 -2.69 -2.75 13.21
C PHE A 66 -2.85 -3.54 14.51
N ILE A 67 -1.74 -4.01 15.10
CA ILE A 67 -1.76 -4.69 16.40
C ILE A 67 -2.24 -3.73 17.50
N ALA A 68 -1.72 -2.49 17.51
CA ALA A 68 -2.14 -1.49 18.48
C ALA A 68 -3.63 -1.15 18.34
N ALA A 69 -4.10 -0.92 17.11
CA ALA A 69 -5.51 -0.64 16.84
C ALA A 69 -6.43 -1.80 17.28
N TYR A 70 -6.02 -3.04 17.00
CA TYR A 70 -6.78 -4.22 17.41
C TYR A 70 -6.82 -4.37 18.94
N ALA A 71 -5.69 -4.14 19.63
CA ALA A 71 -5.63 -4.20 21.08
C ALA A 71 -6.51 -3.13 21.75
N ILE A 72 -6.45 -1.88 21.25
CA ILE A 72 -7.30 -0.78 21.74
C ILE A 72 -8.78 -1.09 21.50
N MET A 73 -9.12 -1.62 20.32
CA MET A 73 -10.49 -2.00 20.00
C MET A 73 -11.00 -3.09 20.94
N ASN A 74 -10.20 -4.14 21.18
CA ASN A 74 -10.59 -5.23 22.06
C ASN A 74 -10.80 -4.72 23.50
N TRP A 75 -9.90 -3.88 24.00
CA TRP A 75 -10.06 -3.23 25.30
C TRP A 75 -11.34 -2.37 25.36
N ALA A 76 -11.63 -1.59 24.32
CA ALA A 76 -12.81 -0.74 24.28
C ALA A 76 -14.11 -1.56 24.28
N VAL A 77 -14.15 -2.69 23.56
CA VAL A 77 -15.29 -3.61 23.55
C VAL A 77 -15.50 -4.24 24.93
N GLU A 78 -14.46 -4.82 25.52
CA GLU A 78 -14.55 -5.45 26.85
C GLU A 78 -14.97 -4.43 27.92
N ARG A 79 -14.42 -3.20 27.87
CA ARG A 79 -14.79 -2.13 28.81
C ARG A 79 -16.25 -1.69 28.61
N ASN A 80 -16.72 -1.59 27.37
CA ASN A 80 -18.11 -1.24 27.07
C ASN A 80 -19.10 -2.29 27.59
N GLU A 81 -18.80 -3.57 27.36
CA GLU A 81 -19.62 -4.68 27.86
C GLU A 81 -19.64 -4.71 29.40
N TYR A 82 -18.48 -4.49 30.03
CA TYR A 82 -18.37 -4.41 31.47
C TYR A 82 -19.22 -3.28 32.05
N LEU A 83 -19.15 -2.06 31.50
CA LEU A 83 -19.93 -0.93 31.98
C LEU A 83 -21.44 -1.16 31.88
N ASN A 84 -21.89 -1.83 30.81
CA ASN A 84 -23.30 -2.19 30.62
C ASN A 84 -23.75 -3.41 31.45
N SER A 85 -22.81 -4.10 32.10
CA SER A 85 -23.11 -5.23 32.97
C SER A 85 -23.68 -4.78 34.33
N LYS A 86 -24.29 -5.72 35.07
CA LYS A 86 -24.78 -5.47 36.44
C LYS A 86 -23.67 -4.98 37.39
N PRO A 87 -22.51 -5.64 37.50
CA PRO A 87 -21.44 -5.16 38.38
C PRO A 87 -20.86 -3.81 37.93
N GLY A 88 -20.76 -3.56 36.62
CA GLY A 88 -20.29 -2.27 36.11
C GLY A 88 -21.20 -1.11 36.47
N ARG A 89 -22.53 -1.29 36.34
CA ARG A 89 -23.51 -0.28 36.78
C ARG A 89 -23.50 -0.03 38.28
N LEU A 90 -23.24 -1.05 39.10
CA LEU A 90 -23.12 -0.90 40.55
C LEU A 90 -21.85 -0.14 40.96
N LEU A 91 -20.76 -0.29 40.21
CA LEU A 91 -19.49 0.36 40.49
C LEU A 91 -19.45 1.83 40.09
N GLU A 92 -20.12 2.22 38.99
CA GLU A 92 -20.17 3.63 38.56
C GLU A 92 -21.47 4.36 38.96
N GLY A 93 -22.58 3.65 39.17
CA GLY A 93 -23.86 4.24 39.61
C GLY A 93 -23.99 4.40 41.14
N GLY A 94 -22.94 4.12 41.91
CA GLY A 94 -22.92 4.24 43.37
C GLY A 94 -22.40 5.58 43.90
N GLU A 95 -22.02 6.50 43.01
CA GLU A 95 -21.54 7.85 43.36
C GLU A 95 -22.61 8.96 43.20
N GLU A 96 -23.88 8.61 43.00
CA GLU A 96 -25.03 9.53 43.10
C GLU A 96 -25.75 9.44 44.47
#